data_AF-A0A7J9Z004-F1
#
_entry.id   AF-A0A7J9Z004-F1
#
_cell.length_a   1.000
_cell.length_b   1.000
_cell.length_c   1.000
_cell.angle_alpha   90.00
_cell.angle_beta   90.00
_cell.angle_gamma   90.00
#
_symmetry.space_group_name_H-M   'P 1'
#
loop_
_entity.id
_entity.type
_entity.pdbx_description
1 polymer ?
#
loop_
_entity_poly.entity_id
_entity_poly.type
_entity_poly.pdbx_seq_one_letter_code
_entity_poly.pdbx_strand_id
1 'polypeptide(L)' 'MYGARKVHKQLLREGVEVARCTVERLMREMGIAGVMRGKPKRTTIHGDESAGRPADLVDR' A
#
# COMPACT_ATOMS: atom_id res chain seq x y z
N MET A 1 13.14 11.73 2.33
CA MET A 1 13.13 10.99 1.05
C MET A 1 11.68 10.73 0.61
N TYR A 2 11.34 10.99 -0.65
CA TYR A 2 9.99 10.80 -1.19
C TYR A 2 9.65 9.29 -1.31
N GLY A 3 8.48 8.86 -0.82
CA GLY A 3 8.00 7.49 -1.06
C GLY A 3 7.29 7.33 -2.41
N ALA A 4 7.01 6.09 -2.81
CA ALA A 4 6.45 5.75 -4.12
C ALA A 4 5.23 6.58 -4.52
N ARG A 5 4.33 6.87 -3.57
CA ARG A 5 3.16 7.74 -3.81
C ARG A 5 3.54 9.16 -4.25
N LYS A 6 4.58 9.74 -3.65
CA LYS A 6 5.03 11.10 -3.97
C LYS A 6 5.82 11.12 -5.28
N VAL A 7 6.66 10.10 -5.52
CA VAL A 7 7.39 9.94 -6.78
C VAL A 7 6.43 9.75 -7.95
N HIS A 8 5.42 8.88 -7.81
CA HIS A 8 4.39 8.69 -8.83
C HIS A 8 3.62 9.99 -9.13
N LYS A 9 3.24 10.76 -8.08
CA LYS A 9 2.60 12.06 -8.29
C LYS A 9 3.51 13.09 -8.97
N GLN A 10 4.81 13.03 -8.72
CA GLN A 10 5.79 13.90 -9.36
C GLN A 10 5.92 13.55 -10.85
N LEU A 11 6.06 12.27 -11.18
CA LEU A 11 6.13 11.78 -12.56
C LEU A 11 4.88 12.16 -13.35
N LEU A 12 3.68 12.02 -12.76
CA LEU A 12 2.45 12.49 -13.39
C LEU A 12 2.42 13.99 -13.64
N ARG A 13 3.00 14.82 -12.76
CA ARG A 13 3.12 16.27 -12.96
C ARG A 13 4.11 16.63 -14.06
N GLU A 14 5.12 15.79 -14.26
CA GLU A 14 6.12 15.91 -15.33
C GLU A 14 5.61 15.32 -16.65
N GLY A 15 4.37 14.80 -16.70
CA GLY A 15 3.76 14.22 -17.90
C GLY A 15 4.20 12.77 -18.19
N VAL A 16 4.89 12.12 -17.24
CA VAL A 16 5.32 10.74 -17.37
C VAL A 16 4.24 9.81 -16.80
N GLU A 17 3.48 9.18 -17.70
CA GLU A 17 2.49 8.18 -17.33
C GLU A 17 3.17 6.85 -17.00
N VAL A 18 3.36 6.61 -15.70
CA VAL A 18 3.83 5.33 -15.18
C VAL A 18 2.84 4.78 -14.17
N ALA A 19 2.59 3.48 -14.23
CA ALA A 19 1.82 2.82 -13.20
C ALA A 19 2.55 2.92 -11.84
N ARG A 20 1.78 3.13 -10.76
CA ARG A 20 2.32 3.18 -9.40
C ARG A 20 3.14 1.93 -9.04
N CYS A 21 2.70 0.75 -9.48
CA CYS A 21 3.41 -0.51 -9.24
C CYS A 21 4.80 -0.53 -9.89
N THR A 22 4.98 0.15 -11.03
CA THR A 22 6.28 0.31 -11.69
C THR A 22 7.22 1.14 -10.84
N VAL A 23 6.74 2.25 -10.29
CA VAL A 23 7.52 3.09 -9.37
C VAL A 23 7.91 2.30 -8.11
N GLU A 24 6.97 1.55 -7.53
CA GLU A 24 7.22 0.72 -6.35
C GLU A 24 8.26 -0.38 -6.62
N ARG A 25 8.19 -1.05 -7.78
CA ARG A 25 9.16 -2.07 -8.21
C ARG A 25 10.55 -1.46 -8.41
N LEU A 26 10.66 -0.36 -9.15
CA LEU A 26 11.93 0.33 -9.40
C LEU A 26 12.57 0.84 -8.10
N MET A 27 11.76 1.39 -7.19
CA MET A 27 12.25 1.80 -5.87
C MET A 27 12.78 0.62 -5.06
N ARG A 28 12.15 -0.57 -5.15
CA ARG A 28 12.66 -1.79 -4.50
C ARG A 28 13.95 -2.29 -5.13
N GLU A 29 14.03 -2.34 -6.45
CA GLU A 29 15.24 -2.76 -7.18
C GLU A 29 16.44 -1.86 -6.87
N MET A 30 16.22 -0.55 -6.75
CA MET A 30 17.28 0.40 -6.39
C MET A 30 17.53 0.52 -4.88
N GLY A 31 16.81 -0.23 -4.03
CA GLY A 31 16.93 -0.14 -2.57
C GLY A 31 16.47 1.20 -1.98
N ILE A 32 15.70 2.00 -2.74
CA ILE A 32 15.23 3.32 -2.33
C ILE A 32 13.96 3.15 -1.48
N ALA A 33 14.08 3.41 -0.19
CA ALA A 33 12.93 3.47 0.71
C ALA A 33 12.42 4.90 0.87
N GLY A 34 11.11 5.08 0.71
CA GLY A 34 10.44 6.33 1.02
C GLY A 34 10.39 6.61 2.51
N VAL A 35 10.69 7.84 2.93
CA VAL A 35 10.44 8.28 4.31
C VAL A 35 8.98 8.69 4.42
N MET A 36 8.21 7.99 5.25
CA MET A 36 6.84 8.36 5.62
C MET A 36 6.89 9.23 6.88
N ARG A 37 6.14 10.35 6.91
CA ARG A 37 5.89 11.08 8.16
C ARG A 37 4.75 10.38 8.90
N GLY A 38 5.01 9.95 10.13
CA GLY A 38 4.05 9.25 11.00
C GLY A 38 4.22 7.73 11.02
N LYS A 39 3.42 7.05 11.86
CA LYS A 39 3.38 5.58 11.95
C LYS A 39 2.77 5.00 10.66
N PRO A 40 3.28 3.85 10.15
CA PRO A 40 2.61 3.15 9.06
C PRO A 40 1.19 2.78 9.48
N LYS A 41 0.17 3.24 8.73
CA LYS A 41 -1.21 2.81 8.95
C LYS A 41 -1.34 1.34 8.55
N ARG A 42 -1.49 0.46 9.53
CA ARG A 42 -1.84 -0.95 9.34
C ARG A 42 -3.36 -1.02 9.13
N THR A 43 -3.82 -1.17 7.89
CA THR A 43 -5.26 -1.09 7.56
C THR A 43 -6.03 -2.39 7.74
N THR A 44 -5.37 -3.51 7.99
CA THR A 44 -6.06 -4.79 8.21
C THR A 44 -5.25 -5.63 9.20
N ILE A 45 -5.81 -5.83 10.39
CA ILE A 45 -5.49 -7.00 11.22
C ILE A 45 -6.60 -7.96 10.83
N HIS A 46 -6.30 -9.12 10.25
CA HIS A 46 -7.31 -10.17 10.18
C HIS A 46 -7.84 -10.34 11.60
N GLY A 47 -9.15 -10.16 11.78
CA GLY A 47 -9.80 -10.34 13.07
C GLY A 47 -9.31 -11.65 13.67
N ASP A 48 -8.89 -11.56 14.93
CA ASP A 48 -8.40 -12.66 15.74
C ASP A 48 -9.19 -13.93 15.39
N GLU A 49 -8.52 -15.03 15.09
CA GLU A 49 -9.19 -16.32 14.84
C GLU A 49 -10.07 -16.72 16.05
N SER A 50 -9.75 -16.13 17.22
CA SER A 50 -10.45 -16.23 18.51
C SER A 50 -11.71 -15.36 18.64
N ALA A 51 -11.96 -14.42 17.72
CA ALA A 51 -13.16 -13.59 17.75
C ALA A 51 -14.32 -14.40 17.17
N GLY A 52 -15.20 -14.90 18.05
CA GLY A 52 -16.38 -15.70 17.70
C GLY A 52 -17.14 -15.09 16.53
N ARG A 53 -17.02 -15.72 15.36
CA ARG A 53 -17.76 -15.33 14.16
C ARG A 53 -19.21 -15.79 14.35
N PRO A 54 -20.22 -14.95 14.12
CA PRO A 54 -21.59 -15.42 14.08
C PRO A 54 -21.71 -16.45 12.97
N ALA A 55 -22.18 -17.65 13.30
CA ALA A 55 -22.47 -18.70 12.34
C ALA A 55 -23.76 -18.36 11.60
N ASP A 56 -23.67 -17.47 10.61
CA ASP A 56 -24.77 -17.19 9.71
C ASP A 56 -24.94 -18.40 8.78
N LEU A 57 -25.72 -19.37 9.22
CA LEU A 57 -26.17 -20.53 8.43
C LEU A 57 -27.44 -20.11 7.68
N VAL A 58 -27.28 -19.36 6.59
CA VAL A 58 -28.34 -19.27 5.58
C VAL A 58 -28.27 -20.56 4.76
N ASP A 59 -29.11 -21.53 5.14
CA ASP A 59 -29.42 -22.70 4.33
C ASP A 59 -30.05 -22.24 3.01
N ARG A 60 -29.42 -22.58 1.89
CA ARG A 60 -29.97 -22.40 0.55
C ARG A 60 -30.34 -23.76 -0.02
#